data_AF-A0A9W9W0P7-F1
#
_entry.id   AF-A0A9W9W0P7-F1
#
_cell.length_a   1.000
_cell.length_b   1.000
_cell.length_c   1.000
_cell.angle_alpha   90.00
_cell.angle_beta   90.00
_cell.angle_gamma   90.00
#
_symmetry.space_group_name_H-M   'P 1'
#
loop_
_entity.id
_entity.type
_entity.pdbx_description
1 polymer ?
#
loop_
_entity_poly.entity_id
_entity_poly.type
_entity_poly.pdbx_seq_one_letter_code
_entity_poly.pdbx_strand_id
1 'polypeptide(L)'
;MSPGNQWSADEVTIAVYFSSRQICCKAVRFLLLRRGYDRSVPAIERKLLSISQHHPDLRSSEGNWELNVADSWIDAVLGDHESVNQLIRFSSADAEDVITVCFRLGLLWPYFALTTLLTQSRINEPLTF
;
A
#
# COMPACT_ATOMS: atom_id res chain seq x y z
N MET A 1 22.23 -5.35 -17.01
CA MET A 1 20.94 -5.00 -16.38
C MET A 1 21.03 -5.43 -14.93
N SER A 2 20.94 -4.50 -13.98
CA SER A 2 21.03 -4.85 -12.56
C SER A 2 19.72 -5.53 -12.11
N PRO A 3 19.77 -6.69 -11.44
CA PRO A 3 18.59 -7.45 -11.03
C PRO A 3 17.65 -6.71 -10.05
N GLY A 4 18.05 -5.54 -9.54
CA GLY A 4 17.25 -4.73 -8.61
C GLY A 4 16.14 -3.87 -9.22
N ASN A 5 15.82 -3.97 -10.53
CA ASN A 5 14.83 -3.10 -11.17
C ASN A 5 13.47 -3.77 -11.46
N GLN A 6 13.38 -5.10 -11.33
CA GLN A 6 12.13 -5.83 -11.54
C GLN A 6 11.32 -5.84 -10.23
N TRP A 7 10.06 -5.41 -10.30
CA TRP A 7 9.12 -5.45 -9.18
C TRP A 7 8.33 -6.76 -9.24
N SER A 8 8.20 -7.46 -8.12
CA SER A 8 7.27 -8.60 -8.00
C SER A 8 5.81 -8.12 -7.94
N ALA A 9 4.88 -9.04 -8.17
CA ALA A 9 3.45 -8.77 -7.97
C ALA A 9 3.17 -8.32 -6.53
N ASP A 10 3.79 -8.97 -5.54
CA ASP A 10 3.65 -8.65 -4.12
C ASP A 10 4.05 -7.20 -3.81
N GLU A 11 5.22 -6.77 -4.31
CA GLU A 11 5.70 -5.40 -4.12
C GLU A 11 4.75 -4.37 -4.71
N VAL A 12 4.23 -4.67 -5.90
CA VAL A 12 3.26 -3.83 -6.60
C VAL A 12 1.97 -3.73 -5.80
N THR A 13 1.45 -4.86 -5.31
CA THR A 13 0.25 -4.92 -4.48
C THR A 13 0.40 -4.08 -3.22
N ILE A 14 1.48 -4.28 -2.46
CA ILE A 14 1.75 -3.51 -1.24
C ILE A 14 1.79 -2.01 -1.56
N ALA A 15 2.54 -1.62 -2.61
CA ALA A 15 2.70 -0.22 -2.96
C ALA A 15 1.38 0.44 -3.38
N VAL A 16 0.60 -0.20 -4.25
CA VAL A 16 -0.68 0.33 -4.73
C VAL A 16 -1.72 0.35 -3.62
N TYR A 17 -1.85 -0.73 -2.85
CA TYR A 17 -2.84 -0.84 -1.78
C TYR A 17 -2.69 0.30 -0.76
N PHE A 18 -1.50 0.45 -0.18
CA PHE A 18 -1.30 1.47 0.85
C PHE A 18 -1.32 2.89 0.29
N SER A 19 -0.80 3.09 -0.93
CA SER A 19 -0.83 4.41 -1.58
C SER A 19 -2.24 4.85 -1.98
N SER A 20 -3.12 3.91 -2.37
CA SER A 20 -4.53 4.19 -2.64
C SER A 20 -5.27 4.69 -1.41
N ARG A 21 -4.89 4.17 -0.24
CA ARG A 21 -5.37 4.59 1.08
C ARG A 21 -4.59 5.77 1.65
N GLN A 22 -3.92 6.51 0.77
CA GLN A 22 -3.24 7.77 1.05
C GLN A 22 -2.08 7.66 2.07
N ILE A 23 -1.51 6.47 2.23
CA ILE A 23 -0.25 6.29 2.95
C ILE A 23 0.89 6.80 2.07
N CYS A 24 1.67 7.76 2.59
CA CYS A 24 2.72 8.40 1.80
C CYS A 24 3.87 7.43 1.43
N CYS A 25 4.55 7.67 0.31
CA CYS A 25 5.62 6.79 -0.19
C CYS A 25 6.75 6.53 0.81
N LYS A 26 7.03 7.49 1.72
CA LYS A 26 8.00 7.31 2.81
C LYS A 26 7.55 6.23 3.78
N ALA A 27 6.27 6.21 4.15
CA ALA A 27 5.71 5.19 5.04
C ALA A 27 5.51 3.85 4.30
N VAL A 28 5.08 3.88 3.03
CA VAL A 28 5.01 2.68 2.16
C VAL A 28 6.36 1.97 2.06
N ARG A 29 7.47 2.71 2.01
CA ARG A 29 8.82 2.11 2.06
C ARG A 29 9.03 1.26 3.31
N PHE A 30 8.59 1.72 4.49
CA PHE A 30 8.70 0.92 5.71
C PHE A 30 7.82 -0.33 5.64
N LEU A 31 6.60 -0.20 5.11
CA LEU A 31 5.69 -1.34 4.95
C LEU A 31 6.27 -2.40 4.00
N LEU A 32 6.89 -1.98 2.89
CA LEU A 32 7.63 -2.86 1.98
C LEU A 32 8.82 -3.53 2.70
N LEU A 33 9.62 -2.76 3.43
CA LEU A 33 10.80 -3.29 4.14
C LEU A 33 10.42 -4.35 5.17
N ARG A 34 9.32 -4.14 5.91
CA ARG A 34 8.78 -5.12 6.88
C ARG A 34 8.34 -6.43 6.23
N ARG A 35 7.99 -6.39 4.95
CA ARG A 35 7.61 -7.56 4.15
C ARG A 35 8.78 -8.14 3.37
N GLY A 36 10.01 -7.65 3.61
CA GLY A 36 11.24 -8.16 3.02
C GLY A 36 11.70 -7.45 1.74
N TYR A 37 11.05 -6.34 1.35
CA TYR A 37 11.35 -5.63 0.10
C TYR A 37 11.98 -4.26 0.38
N ASP A 38 13.22 -4.05 -0.07
CA ASP A 38 13.89 -2.75 0.06
C ASP A 38 13.77 -1.93 -1.24
N ARG A 39 12.88 -0.94 -1.22
CA ARG A 39 12.71 0.03 -2.30
C ARG A 39 12.97 1.44 -1.80
N SER A 40 13.68 2.21 -2.61
CA SER A 40 13.85 3.64 -2.35
C SER A 40 12.55 4.39 -2.63
N VAL A 41 12.32 5.50 -1.92
CA VAL A 41 11.12 6.35 -2.11
C VAL A 41 10.97 6.80 -3.58
N PRO A 42 12.03 7.25 -4.28
CA PRO A 42 11.91 7.60 -5.70
C PRO A 42 11.55 6.41 -6.59
N ALA A 43 11.94 5.19 -6.23
CA ALA A 43 11.55 3.99 -6.98
C ALA A 43 10.05 3.70 -6.82
N ILE A 44 9.52 3.86 -5.61
CA ILE A 44 8.08 3.72 -5.33
C ILE A 44 7.28 4.77 -6.11
N GLU A 45 7.66 6.04 -6.04
CA GLU A 45 7.00 7.13 -6.75
C GLU A 45 6.97 6.89 -8.27
N ARG A 46 8.11 6.54 -8.86
CA ARG A 46 8.18 6.21 -10.30
C ARG A 46 7.32 5.01 -10.67
N LYS A 47 7.27 3.99 -9.82
CA LYS A 47 6.46 2.80 -10.08
C LYS A 47 4.97 3.13 -10.05
N LEU A 48 4.50 3.88 -9.05
CA LEU A 48 3.11 4.31 -8.95
C LEU A 48 2.69 5.24 -10.10
N LEU A 49 3.58 6.14 -10.51
CA LEU A 49 3.36 6.98 -11.68
C LEU A 49 3.22 6.14 -12.95
N SER A 50 4.15 5.20 -13.16
CA SER A 50 4.10 4.28 -14.31
C SER A 50 2.80 3.47 -14.31
N ILE A 51 2.36 2.94 -13.17
CA ILE A 51 1.10 2.19 -13.07
C ILE A 51 -0.08 3.08 -13.46
N SER A 52 -0.15 4.30 -12.91
CA SER A 52 -1.24 5.25 -13.19
C SER A 52 -1.28 5.68 -14.66
N GLN A 53 -0.13 5.70 -15.35
CA GLN A 53 -0.06 5.99 -16.79
C GLN A 53 -0.54 4.83 -17.66
N HIS A 54 -0.31 3.57 -17.25
CA HIS A 54 -0.74 2.39 -18.01
C HIS A 54 -2.19 1.98 -17.68
N HIS A 55 -2.69 2.37 -16.51
CA HIS A 55 -4.04 2.09 -16.01
C HIS A 55 -4.67 3.40 -15.52
N PRO A 56 -5.11 4.28 -16.45
CA PRO A 56 -5.64 5.60 -16.10
C PRO A 56 -6.95 5.53 -15.30
N ASP A 57 -7.69 4.43 -15.41
CA ASP A 57 -8.90 4.10 -14.66
C ASP A 57 -8.68 3.94 -13.14
N LEU A 58 -7.43 3.70 -12.72
CA LEU A 58 -7.07 3.69 -11.30
C LEU A 58 -7.12 5.08 -10.65
N ARG A 59 -7.25 6.14 -11.46
CA ARG A 59 -7.29 7.52 -11.00
C ARG A 59 -8.63 8.17 -11.31
N SER A 60 -9.13 8.92 -10.35
CA SER A 60 -10.29 9.79 -10.53
C SER A 60 -9.94 10.96 -11.45
N SER A 61 -10.94 11.70 -11.92
CA SER A 61 -10.74 12.96 -12.64
C SER A 61 -9.96 14.01 -11.83
N GLU A 62 -9.92 13.86 -10.50
CA GLU A 62 -9.17 14.73 -9.58
C GLU A 62 -7.74 14.22 -9.31
N GLY A 63 -7.34 13.09 -9.91
CA GLY A 63 -6.02 12.47 -9.73
C GLY A 63 -5.88 11.62 -8.47
N ASN A 64 -6.95 11.49 -7.67
CA ASN A 64 -7.01 10.61 -6.51
C ASN A 64 -7.11 9.14 -6.93
N TRP A 65 -6.74 8.21 -6.06
CA TRP A 65 -6.95 6.79 -6.35
C TRP A 65 -8.43 6.42 -6.25
N GLU A 66 -8.95 5.71 -7.25
CA GLU A 66 -10.28 5.10 -7.19
C GLU A 66 -10.22 3.78 -6.44
N LEU A 67 -10.61 3.79 -5.16
CA LEU A 67 -10.37 2.66 -4.23
C LEU A 67 -10.94 1.33 -4.73
N ASN A 68 -12.18 1.33 -5.22
CA ASN A 68 -12.83 0.11 -5.71
C ASN A 68 -12.14 -0.46 -6.96
N VAL A 69 -11.64 0.41 -7.83
CA VAL A 69 -10.92 0.03 -9.04
C VAL A 69 -9.52 -0.49 -8.68
N ALA A 70 -8.85 0.18 -7.73
CA ALA A 70 -7.56 -0.24 -7.22
C ALA A 70 -7.61 -1.62 -6.54
N ASP A 71 -8.61 -1.87 -5.71
CA ASP A 71 -8.78 -3.18 -5.05
C ASP A 71 -9.06 -4.28 -6.08
N SER A 72 -9.98 -4.04 -7.03
CA SER A 72 -10.27 -4.98 -8.12
C SER A 72 -9.04 -5.27 -9.00
N TRP A 73 -8.22 -4.25 -9.24
CA TRP A 73 -6.98 -4.40 -10.01
C TRP A 73 -5.92 -5.18 -9.25
N ILE A 74 -5.78 -4.96 -7.94
CA ILE A 74 -4.87 -5.73 -7.08
C ILE A 74 -5.25 -7.21 -7.10
N ASP A 75 -6.54 -7.51 -6.99
CA ASP A 75 -7.04 -8.88 -7.05
C ASP A 75 -6.71 -9.55 -8.39
N ALA A 76 -6.81 -8.80 -9.49
CA ALA A 76 -6.42 -9.29 -10.81
C ALA A 76 -4.90 -9.49 -10.98
N VAL A 77 -4.07 -8.69 -10.30
CA VAL A 77 -2.59 -8.79 -10.37
C VAL A 77 -2.06 -10.03 -9.65
N LEU A 78 -2.61 -10.35 -8.48
CA LEU A 78 -2.16 -11.51 -7.70
C LEU A 78 -2.94 -12.79 -8.02
N GLY A 79 -4.19 -12.67 -8.45
CA GLY A 79 -5.05 -13.81 -8.79
C GLY A 79 -5.48 -14.68 -7.60
N ASP A 80 -5.04 -14.34 -6.38
CA ASP A 80 -5.36 -15.03 -5.13
C ASP A 80 -5.62 -14.04 -4.00
N HIS A 81 -6.88 -13.99 -3.55
CA HIS A 81 -7.31 -13.11 -2.46
C HIS A 81 -6.64 -13.42 -1.12
N GLU A 82 -6.27 -14.68 -0.83
CA GLU A 82 -5.61 -15.00 0.44
C GLU A 82 -4.20 -14.40 0.48
N SER A 83 -3.45 -14.54 -0.61
CA SER A 83 -2.15 -13.89 -0.79
C SER A 83 -2.24 -12.36 -0.70
N VAL A 84 -3.25 -11.74 -1.34
CA VAL A 84 -3.52 -10.30 -1.21
C VAL A 84 -3.68 -9.93 0.26
N ASN A 85 -4.57 -10.61 0.99
CA ASN A 85 -4.88 -10.33 2.39
C ASN A 85 -3.65 -10.42 3.30
N GLN A 86 -2.78 -11.42 3.10
CA GLN A 86 -1.55 -11.54 3.87
C GLN A 86 -0.59 -10.37 3.62
N LEU A 87 -0.45 -9.94 2.36
CA LEU A 87 0.42 -8.84 1.97
C LEU A 87 -0.09 -7.48 2.49
N ILE A 88 -1.41 -7.25 2.46
CA ILE A 88 -2.00 -5.97 2.88
C ILE A 88 -2.36 -5.93 4.37
N ARG A 89 -2.21 -7.04 5.10
CA ARG A 89 -2.49 -7.12 6.54
C ARG A 89 -1.75 -6.01 7.26
N PHE A 90 -2.50 -5.13 7.91
CA PHE A 90 -1.96 -3.96 8.60
C PHE A 90 -1.98 -4.18 10.11
N SER A 91 -0.80 -4.32 10.71
CA SER A 91 -0.62 -4.56 12.14
C SER A 91 -0.54 -3.25 12.94
N SER A 92 -0.64 -3.36 14.28
CA SER A 92 -0.37 -2.22 15.18
C SER A 92 1.07 -1.70 15.02
N ALA A 93 2.03 -2.60 14.80
CA ALA A 93 3.42 -2.21 14.53
C ALA A 93 3.56 -1.44 13.21
N ASP A 94 2.83 -1.84 12.16
CA ASP A 94 2.79 -1.07 10.91
C ASP A 94 2.20 0.34 11.15
N ALA A 95 1.17 0.44 12.00
CA ALA A 95 0.58 1.72 12.36
C ALA A 95 1.56 2.63 13.10
N GLU A 96 2.31 2.10 14.06
CA GLU A 96 3.36 2.84 14.78
C GLU A 96 4.43 3.39 13.83
N ASP A 97 4.87 2.57 12.87
CA ASP A 97 5.85 2.98 11.86
C ASP A 97 5.30 4.11 10.98
N VAL A 98 4.05 3.98 10.49
CA VAL A 98 3.40 5.02 9.68
C VAL A 98 3.22 6.32 10.48
N ILE A 99 2.72 6.24 11.72
CA ILE A 99 2.54 7.40 12.61
C ILE A 99 3.88 8.10 12.82
N THR A 100 4.94 7.35 13.13
CA THR A 100 6.28 7.89 13.37
C THR A 100 6.80 8.63 12.15
N VAL A 101 6.65 8.06 10.96
CA VAL A 101 7.06 8.70 9.71
C VAL A 101 6.25 9.97 9.46
N CYS A 102 4.93 9.92 9.60
CA CYS A 102 4.08 11.07 9.33
C CYS A 102 4.28 12.20 10.33
N PHE A 103 4.43 11.89 11.62
CA PHE A 103 4.74 12.88 12.65
C PHE A 103 6.06 13.60 12.37
N ARG A 104 7.11 12.87 11.97
CA ARG A 104 8.40 13.46 11.57
C ARG A 104 8.30 14.36 10.34
N LEU A 105 7.27 14.18 9.51
CA LEU A 105 7.01 15.00 8.33
C LEU A 105 6.06 16.16 8.62
N GLY A 106 5.61 16.35 9.86
CA GLY A 106 4.63 17.38 10.23
C GLY A 106 3.22 17.10 9.68
N LEU A 107 2.91 15.86 9.30
CA LEU A 107 1.62 15.46 8.76
C LEU A 107 0.72 14.98 9.91
N LEU A 108 -0.28 15.80 10.28
CA LEU A 108 -1.31 15.45 11.27
C LEU A 108 -2.47 14.62 10.68
N TRP A 109 -2.54 14.57 9.35
CA TRP A 109 -3.63 13.98 8.57
C TRP A 109 -3.76 12.43 8.56
N PRO A 110 -2.76 11.57 8.91
CA PRO A 110 -2.89 10.11 8.72
C PRO A 110 -3.89 9.43 9.66
N TYR A 111 -4.40 10.13 10.68
CA TYR A 111 -5.23 9.51 11.72
C TYR A 111 -6.45 8.78 11.16
N PHE A 112 -7.16 9.39 10.19
CA PHE A 112 -8.35 8.78 9.57
C PHE A 112 -8.01 7.59 8.65
N ALA A 113 -6.89 7.65 7.91
CA ALA A 113 -6.44 6.54 7.08
C ALA A 113 -6.02 5.33 7.95
N LEU A 114 -5.38 5.60 9.09
CA LEU A 114 -4.92 4.58 10.03
C LEU A 114 -6.07 3.90 10.77
N THR A 115 -7.07 4.65 11.23
CA THR A 115 -8.24 4.07 11.90
C THR A 115 -9.02 3.15 10.97
N THR A 116 -9.13 3.52 9.69
CA THR A 116 -9.77 2.68 8.66
C THR A 116 -8.99 1.38 8.46
N LEU A 117 -7.68 1.46 8.25
CA LEU A 117 -6.81 0.28 8.07
C LEU A 117 -6.80 -0.66 9.28
N LEU A 118 -6.74 -0.11 10.49
CA LEU A 118 -6.76 -0.88 11.74
C LEU A 118 -8.14 -1.51 12.03
N THR A 119 -9.22 -0.87 11.60
CA THR A 119 -10.56 -1.45 11.73
C THR A 119 -10.74 -2.61 10.75
N GLN A 120 -10.24 -2.46 9.52
CA GLN A 120 -10.33 -3.50 8.49
C GLN A 120 -9.44 -4.70 8.81
N SER A 121 -8.30 -4.50 9.48
CA SER A 121 -7.48 -5.61 9.97
C SER A 121 -8.12 -6.40 11.12
N ARG A 122 -8.92 -5.75 11.98
CA ARG A 122 -9.70 -6.44 13.03
C ARG A 122 -10.86 -7.27 12.50
N ILE A 123 -11.48 -6.87 11.38
CA ILE A 123 -12.56 -7.63 10.75
C ILE A 123 -12.04 -8.93 10.12
N ASN A 124 -10.77 -8.96 9.72
CA ASN A 124 -10.11 -10.12 9.12
C ASN A 124 -9.41 -11.04 10.15
N GLU A 125 -9.64 -10.86 11.45
CA GLU A 125 -9.22 -11.88 12.42
C GLU A 125 -10.18 -13.08 12.34
N PRO A 126 -9.67 -14.32 12.16
CA PRO A 126 -10.53 -15.48 12.20
C PRO A 126 -11.19 -15.54 13.58
N LEU A 127 -12.53 -15.67 13.60
CA LEU A 127 -13.27 -15.92 14.83
C LEU A 127 -12.74 -17.22 15.44
N THR A 128 -11.89 -17.10 16.47
CA THR A 128 -11.52 -18.23 17.31
C THR A 128 -12.74 -18.59 18.15
N PHE A 129 -13.47 -19.62 17.71
CA PHE A 129 -14.41 -20.39 18.53
C PHE A 129 -13.71 -21.63 19.09
#